data_AF-A0A7C3A0K7-F1
#
_entry.id   AF-A0A7C3A0K7-F1
#
_cell.length_a   1.000
_cell.length_b   1.000
_cell.length_c   1.000
_cell.angle_alpha   90.00
_cell.angle_beta   90.00
_cell.angle_gamma   90.00
#
_symmetry.space_group_name_H-M   'P 1'
#
loop_
_entity.id
_entity.type
_entity.pdbx_description
1 polymer ?
#
loop_
_entity_poly.entity_id
_entity_poly.type
_entity_poly.pdbx_seq_one_letter_code
_entity_poly.pdbx_strand_id
1 'polypeptide(L)' 'MARQELAEIRQWDDQRLAREINEAYRALFTLRFQHATRQLENYRALRDARKRIARLLTVKRERELARLRGES' A
#
# COMPACT_ATOMS: atom_id res chain seq x y z
N MET A 1 -3.17 -14.39 -4.68
CA MET A 1 -3.37 -12.92 -4.78
C MET A 1 -2.18 -12.10 -4.26
N ALA A 2 -1.78 -12.17 -2.99
CA ALA A 2 -0.75 -11.28 -2.42
C ALA A 2 0.65 -11.32 -3.08
N ARG A 3 1.01 -12.43 -3.73
CA ARG A 3 2.31 -12.58 -4.41
C ARG A 3 2.34 -11.92 -5.80
N GLN A 4 1.19 -11.86 -6.47
CA GLN A 4 1.02 -11.20 -7.78
C GLN A 4 1.04 -9.68 -7.62
N GLU A 5 0.34 -9.18 -6.60
CA GLU A 5 0.30 -7.74 -6.26
C GLU A 5 1.71 -7.16 -6.05
N LEU A 6 2.61 -7.88 -5.39
CA LEU A 6 3.98 -7.38 -5.15
C LEU A 6 4.82 -7.28 -6.45
N ALA A 7 4.67 -8.24 -7.36
CA ALA A 7 5.38 -8.23 -8.64
C ALA A 7 4.90 -7.05 -9.50
N GLU A 8 3.59 -6.79 -9.51
CA GLU A 8 2.99 -5.66 -10.22
C GLU A 8 3.45 -4.31 -9.64
N ILE A 9 3.44 -4.16 -8.30
CA ILE A 9 3.90 -2.94 -7.63
C ILE A 9 5.34 -2.59 -8.01
N ARG A 10 6.21 -3.60 -8.16
CA ARG A 10 7.62 -3.40 -8.55
C ARG A 10 7.77 -2.87 -9.98
N GLN A 11 6.82 -3.11 -10.87
CA GLN A 11 6.84 -2.65 -12.26
C GLN A 11 6.28 -1.23 -12.43
N TRP A 12 5.59 -0.67 -11.43
CA TRP A 12 5.01 0.67 -11.53
C TRP A 12 6.07 1.77 -11.51
N ASP A 13 5.80 2.89 -12.15
CA ASP A 13 6.63 4.10 -11.97
C ASP A 13 6.47 4.70 -10.56
N ASP A 14 7.39 5.59 -10.18
CA ASP A 14 7.39 6.22 -8.85
C ASP A 14 6.15 7.10 -8.60
N GLN A 15 5.58 7.72 -9.65
CA GLN A 15 4.40 8.58 -9.52
C GLN A 15 3.13 7.77 -9.25
N ARG A 16 2.96 6.64 -9.93
CA ARG A 16 1.89 5.68 -9.72
C ARG A 16 2.01 5.04 -8.35
N LEU A 17 3.22 4.65 -7.94
CA LEU A 17 3.45 4.13 -6.58
C LEU A 17 3.02 5.14 -5.51
N ALA A 18 3.39 6.42 -5.66
CA ALA A 18 2.98 7.47 -4.73
C ALA A 18 1.47 7.70 -4.71
N ARG A 19 0.80 7.67 -5.88
CA ARG A 19 -0.66 7.77 -5.99
C ARG A 19 -1.37 6.62 -5.27
N GLU A 20 -0.93 5.40 -5.51
CA GLU A 20 -1.50 4.18 -4.91
C GLU A 20 -1.31 4.15 -3.38
N ILE A 21 -0.19 4.65 -2.87
CA ILE A 21 0.01 4.82 -1.42
C ILE A 21 -1.07 5.74 -0.85
N ASN A 22 -1.27 6.91 -1.45
CA ASN A 22 -2.27 7.88 -0.99
C ASN A 22 -3.69 7.31 -1.06
N GLU A 23 -4.02 6.58 -2.13
CA GLU A 23 -5.31 5.94 -2.30
C GLU A 23 -5.54 4.83 -1.26
N ALA A 24 -4.52 4.01 -0.98
CA ALA A 24 -4.60 2.99 0.06
C ALA A 24 -4.80 3.60 1.46
N TYR A 25 -4.19 4.75 1.75
CA TYR A 25 -4.46 5.49 3.00
C TYR A 25 -5.89 6.03 3.08
N ARG A 26 -6.43 6.56 1.97
CA ARG A 26 -7.85 7.01 1.91
C ARG A 26 -8.80 5.84 2.14
N ALA A 27 -8.56 4.71 1.50
CA ALA A 27 -9.35 3.50 1.72
C ALA A 27 -9.29 3.04 3.18
N LEU A 28 -8.12 3.05 3.80
CA LEU A 28 -7.97 2.74 5.22
C LEU A 28 -8.73 3.72 6.12
N PHE A 29 -8.73 5.01 5.79
CA PHE A 29 -9.51 6.02 6.53
C PHE A 29 -11.02 5.70 6.48
N THR A 30 -11.55 5.43 5.30
CA THR A 30 -12.96 5.04 5.12
C THR A 30 -13.29 3.77 5.91
N LEU A 31 -12.43 2.74 5.86
CA LEU A 31 -12.64 1.51 6.62
C LEU A 31 -12.62 1.75 8.13
N ARG A 32 -11.76 2.64 8.64
CA ARG A 32 -11.74 3.03 10.04
C ARG A 32 -13.00 3.80 10.44
N PHE A 33 -13.51 4.65 9.55
CA PHE A 33 -14.76 5.37 9.77
C PHE A 33 -15.94 4.39 9.86
N GLN A 34 -16.08 3.48 8.90
CA GLN A 34 -17.10 2.42 8.92
C GLN A 34 -16.99 1.52 10.16
N HIS A 35 -15.76 1.22 10.60
CA HIS A 35 -15.54 0.45 11.82
C HIS A 35 -16.02 1.22 13.06
N ALA A 36 -15.74 2.51 13.14
CA ALA A 36 -16.19 3.37 14.24
C ALA A 36 -17.72 3.51 14.28
N THR A 37 -18.38 3.59 13.12
CA THR A 37 -19.85 3.64 13.02
C THR A 37 -20.54 2.28 13.14
N ARG A 38 -19.77 1.19 13.36
CA ARG A 38 -20.25 -0.21 13.40
C ARG A 38 -20.97 -0.67 12.12
N GLN A 39 -20.63 -0.06 10.98
CA GLN A 39 -21.16 -0.40 9.65
C GLN A 39 -20.18 -1.24 8.82
N LEU A 40 -19.07 -1.68 9.42
CA LEU A 40 -18.08 -2.49 8.72
C LEU A 40 -18.54 -3.95 8.66
N GLU A 41 -18.86 -4.42 7.46
CA GLU A 41 -19.24 -5.82 7.24
C GLU A 41 -18.03 -6.77 7.28
N ASN A 42 -16.88 -6.33 6.78
CA ASN A 42 -15.68 -7.16 6.68
C ASN A 42 -14.51 -6.61 7.50
N TYR A 43 -14.34 -7.12 8.72
CA TYR A 43 -13.24 -6.77 9.62
C TYR A 43 -11.85 -7.16 9.09
N ARG A 44 -11.74 -8.14 8.17
CA ARG A 44 -10.44 -8.52 7.57
C ARG A 44 -9.91 -7.43 6.64
N ALA A 45 -10.80 -6.62 6.04
CA ALA A 45 -10.43 -5.53 5.14
C ALA A 45 -9.47 -4.52 5.80
N LEU A 46 -9.66 -4.23 7.10
CA LEU A 46 -8.75 -3.37 7.88
C LEU A 46 -7.33 -3.94 7.99
N ARG A 47 -7.19 -5.25 8.16
CA ARG A 47 -5.88 -5.92 8.20
C ARG A 47 -5.25 -5.94 6.82
N ASP A 48 -6.02 -6.21 5.78
CA ASP A 48 -5.53 -6.32 4.42
C ASP A 48 -5.11 -4.95 3.85
N ALA A 49 -5.87 -3.89 4.12
CA ALA A 49 -5.51 -2.51 3.77
C ALA A 49 -4.18 -2.09 4.42
N ARG A 50 -3.98 -2.38 5.72
CA ARG A 50 -2.70 -2.12 6.41
C ARG A 50 -1.54 -2.87 5.77
N LYS A 51 -1.74 -4.13 5.40
CA LYS A 51 -0.72 -4.94 4.72
C LYS A 51 -0.40 -4.39 3.32
N ARG A 52 -1.40 -3.94 2.56
CA ARG A 52 -1.19 -3.31 1.24
C ARG A 52 -0.33 -2.05 1.37
N ILE A 53 -0.65 -1.16 2.31
CA ILE A 53 0.16 0.04 2.59
C ILE A 53 1.60 -0.35 2.93
N ALA A 54 1.80 -1.33 3.83
CA ALA A 54 3.13 -1.78 4.20
C ALA A 54 3.95 -2.25 2.99
N ARG A 55 3.35 -3.06 2.10
CA ARG A 55 4.01 -3.52 0.87
C ARG A 55 4.42 -2.37 -0.06
N LEU A 56 3.52 -1.42 -0.29
CA LEU A 56 3.79 -0.26 -1.13
C LEU A 56 4.95 0.58 -0.58
N LEU A 57 4.96 0.81 0.74
CA LEU A 57 6.04 1.53 1.42
C LEU A 57 7.37 0.76 1.38
N THR A 58 7.33 -0.57 1.52
CA THR A 58 8.53 -1.41 1.38
C THR A 58 9.16 -1.24 0.00
N VAL A 59 8.38 -1.34 -1.08
CA VAL A 59 8.92 -1.16 -2.45
C VAL A 59 9.47 0.25 -2.66
N LYS A 60 8.76 1.29 -2.16
CA LYS A 60 9.27 2.67 -2.21
C LYS A 60 10.63 2.78 -1.52
N ARG A 61 10.76 2.16 -0.33
CA ARG A 61 12.01 2.17 0.44
C ARG A 61 13.12 1.37 -0.23
N GLU A 62 12.81 0.20 -0.81
CA GLU A 62 13.76 -0.61 -1.59
C GLU A 62 14.37 0.24 -2.73
N ARG A 63 13.55 1.00 -3.46
CA ARG A 63 14.01 1.91 -4.53
C ARG A 63 14.86 3.06 -4.03
N GLU A 64 14.47 3.69 -2.92
CA GLU A 64 15.28 4.72 -2.28
C GLU A 64 16.66 4.19 -1.88
N LEU A 65 16.72 3.00 -1.29
CA LEU A 65 17.98 2.37 -0.91
C LEU A 65 18.85 2.00 -2.12
N ALA A 66 18.26 1.52 -3.21
CA ALA A 66 18.98 1.24 -4.46
C ALA A 66 19.61 2.52 -5.04
N ARG A 67 18.84 3.62 -5.12
CA ARG A 67 19.36 4.94 -5.54
C ARG A 67 20.50 5.44 -4.66
N LEU A 68 20.38 5.27 -3.34
CA LEU A 68 21.41 5.67 -2.38
C LEU A 68 22.69 4.81 -2.46
N ARG A 69 22.59 3.56 -2.91
CA ARG A 69 23.73 2.65 -3.07
C ARG A 69 24.56 2.95 -4.32
N GLY A 70 24.16 3.91 -5.15
CA GLY A 70 24.94 4.34 -6.32
C GLY A 70 24.83 3.38 -7.51
N GLU A 71 23.84 2.49 -7.50
CA GLU A 71 23.46 1.70 -8.68
C GLU A 71 22.50 2.58 -9.51
N SER A 72 23.05 3.38 -10.43
CA SER A 72 22.30 4.15 -11.42
C SER A 72 22.77 3.82 -12.83
#